data_AF-A0A4Q3WEH8-F1
#
_entry.id   AF-A0A4Q3WEH8-F1
#
_cell.length_a   1.000
_cell.length_b   1.000
_cell.length_c   1.000
_cell.angle_alpha   90.00
_cell.angle_beta   90.00
_cell.angle_gamma   90.00
#
_symmetry.space_group_name_H-M   'P 1'
#
loop_
_entity.id
_entity.type
_entity.pdbx_description
1 polymer ?
#
loop_
_entity_poly.entity_id
_entity_poly.type
_entity_poly.pdbx_seq_one_letter_code
_entity_poly.pdbx_strand_id
1 'polypeptide(L)'
;MPLWFFPLLLAFCAVASLVAGIWLLLHLQALAVLFRGKADIVPSPKAPRASRASIWLALAVFNLGWIASISIWVVVISGEANDSVKAAPPDG
;
A
#
# COMPACT_ATOMS: atom_id res chain seq x y z
N MET A 1 -2.14 -16.86 18.02
CA MET A 1 -2.46 -15.44 17.77
C MET A 1 -3.98 -15.36 17.64
N PRO A 2 -4.65 -14.30 18.12
CA PRO A 2 -6.10 -14.18 17.95
C PRO A 2 -6.49 -14.27 16.47
N LEU A 3 -7.55 -14.99 16.12
CA LEU A 3 -7.99 -15.18 14.72
C LEU A 3 -8.25 -13.86 13.99
N TRP A 4 -8.64 -12.82 14.73
CA TRP A 4 -8.92 -11.49 14.19
C TRP A 4 -7.68 -10.63 13.90
N PHE A 5 -6.49 -11.07 14.33
CA PHE A 5 -5.28 -10.25 14.28
C PHE A 5 -4.85 -9.94 12.83
N PHE A 6 -4.67 -10.96 11.99
CA PHE A 6 -4.25 -10.77 10.59
C PHE A 6 -5.28 -10.00 9.74
N PRO A 7 -6.60 -10.30 9.82
CA PRO A 7 -7.61 -9.51 9.14
C PRO A 7 -7.60 -8.03 9.54
N LEU A 8 -7.48 -7.73 10.84
CA LEU A 8 -7.48 -6.35 11.34
C LEU A 8 -6.22 -5.61 10.91
N LEU A 9 -5.05 -6.27 10.97
CA LEU A 9 -3.79 -5.70 10.49
C LEU A 9 -3.83 -5.43 8.99
N LEU A 10 -4.35 -6.37 8.19
CA LEU A 10 -4.53 -6.19 6.75
C LEU A 10 -5.46 -5.01 6.44
N ALA A 11 -6.60 -4.93 7.15
CA ALA A 11 -7.55 -3.83 7.01
C ALA A 11 -6.90 -2.48 7.36
N PHE A 12 -6.12 -2.42 8.43
CA PHE A 12 -5.39 -1.21 8.81
C PHE A 12 -4.37 -0.79 7.74
N CYS A 13 -3.56 -1.72 7.24
CA CYS A 13 -2.59 -1.45 6.17
C CYS A 13 -3.28 -0.97 4.88
N ALA A 14 -4.41 -1.59 4.51
CA ALA A 14 -5.18 -1.22 3.32
C ALA A 14 -5.80 0.17 3.47
N VAL A 15 -6.41 0.49 4.62
CA VAL A 15 -6.98 1.81 4.91
C VAL A 15 -5.90 2.89 4.93
N ALA A 16 -4.77 2.64 5.59
CA ALA A 16 -3.65 3.57 5.60
C ALA A 16 -3.11 3.86 4.19
N SER A 17 -2.98 2.81 3.37
CA SER A 17 -2.58 2.95 1.97
C SER A 17 -3.60 3.76 1.17
N LEU A 18 -4.91 3.45 1.29
CA LEU A 18 -5.97 4.18 0.59
C LEU A 18 -6.01 5.66 0.99
N VAL A 19 -5.94 5.97 2.28
CA VAL A 19 -5.93 7.36 2.77
C VAL A 19 -4.71 8.10 2.24
N ALA A 20 -3.53 7.49 2.26
CA ALA A 20 -2.32 8.08 1.71
C ALA A 20 -2.43 8.29 0.18
N GLY A 21 -2.98 7.32 -0.55
CA GLY A 21 -3.22 7.41 -1.99
C GLY A 21 -4.20 8.53 -2.35
N ILE A 22 -5.36 8.60 -1.69
CA ILE A 22 -6.35 9.67 -1.85
C ILE A 22 -5.71 11.03 -1.56
N TRP A 23 -4.94 11.13 -0.47
CA TRP A 23 -4.26 12.36 -0.12
C TRP A 23 -3.23 12.78 -1.18
N LEU A 24 -2.46 11.84 -1.74
CA LEU A 24 -1.53 12.09 -2.85
C LEU A 24 -2.26 12.58 -4.11
N LEU A 25 -3.43 12.01 -4.42
CA LEU A 25 -4.26 12.46 -5.53
C LEU A 25 -4.75 13.89 -5.31
N LEU A 26 -5.23 14.22 -4.11
CA LEU A 26 -5.63 15.59 -3.76
C LEU A 26 -4.45 16.59 -3.84
N HIS A 27 -3.22 16.11 -3.67
CA HIS A 27 -1.99 16.90 -3.74
C HIS A 27 -1.15 16.60 -4.99
N LEU A 28 -1.80 16.18 -6.09
CA LEU A 28 -1.16 15.85 -7.37
C LEU A 28 -0.27 16.97 -7.90
N GLN A 29 -0.60 18.23 -7.66
CA GLN A 29 0.24 19.36 -8.08
C GLN A 29 1.60 19.37 -7.37
N ALA A 30 1.62 19.14 -6.05
CA ALA A 30 2.86 19.07 -5.28
C ALA A 30 3.65 17.81 -5.63
N LEU A 31 2.97 16.70 -5.95
CA LEU A 31 3.58 15.49 -6.47
C LEU A 31 4.21 15.73 -7.86
N ALA A 32 3.51 16.37 -8.78
CA ALA A 32 3.99 16.72 -10.11
C ALA A 32 5.25 17.62 -10.06
N VAL A 33 5.29 18.58 -9.13
CA VAL A 33 6.49 19.41 -8.91
C VAL A 33 7.68 18.56 -8.46
N LEU A 34 7.47 17.51 -7.65
CA LEU A 34 8.53 16.60 -7.22
C LEU A 34 9.14 15.82 -8.40
N PHE A 35 8.32 15.48 -9.39
CA PHE A 35 8.74 14.73 -10.59
C PHE A 35 9.05 15.61 -11.81
N ARG A 36 9.06 16.93 -11.66
CA ARG A 36 9.32 17.88 -12.76
C ARG A 36 10.66 17.56 -13.42
N GLY A 37 10.63 17.32 -14.74
CA GLY A 37 11.81 17.00 -15.54
C GLY A 37 12.34 15.56 -15.40
N LYS A 38 11.69 14.71 -14.60
CA LYS A 38 11.98 13.27 -14.50
C LYS A 38 10.87 12.39 -15.08
N ALA A 39 9.65 12.91 -15.13
CA ALA A 39 8.50 12.27 -15.74
C ALA A 39 7.84 13.25 -16.71
N ASP A 40 7.07 12.72 -17.68
CA ASP A 40 6.25 13.52 -18.59
C ASP A 40 5.02 14.07 -17.85
N ILE A 41 5.30 14.97 -16.90
CA ILE A 41 4.31 15.59 -16.03
C ILE A 41 4.54 17.09 -16.10
N VAL A 42 3.53 17.83 -16.56
CA VAL A 42 3.53 19.29 -16.59
C VAL A 42 2.93 19.80 -15.28
N PRO A 43 3.72 20.42 -14.38
CA PRO A 43 3.19 20.97 -13.15
C PRO A 43 2.34 22.21 -13.44
N SER A 44 1.26 22.41 -12.69
CA SER A 44 0.49 23.64 -12.76
C SER A 44 1.36 24.84 -12.34
N PRO A 45 1.18 26.04 -12.94
CA PRO A 45 1.87 27.26 -12.52
C PRO A 45 1.57 27.70 -11.07
N LYS A 46 0.54 27.11 -10.44
CA LYS A 46 0.16 27.43 -9.07
C LYS A 46 1.17 26.89 -8.05
N ALA A 47 1.41 27.67 -7.00
CA ALA A 47 2.27 27.25 -5.91
C ALA A 47 1.76 25.95 -5.26
N PRO A 48 2.64 24.97 -5.00
CA PRO A 48 2.24 23.70 -4.40
C PRO A 48 1.67 23.91 -2.99
N ARG A 49 0.53 23.29 -2.72
CA ARG A 49 -0.20 23.40 -1.43
C ARG A 49 0.40 22.55 -0.30
N ALA A 50 1.27 21.59 -0.62
CA ALA A 50 1.87 20.67 0.34
C ALA A 50 3.41 20.70 0.29
N SER A 51 4.04 20.46 1.43
CA SER A 51 5.49 20.39 1.55
C SER A 51 6.05 19.11 0.93
N ARG A 52 7.30 19.16 0.46
CA ARG A 52 8.00 17.98 -0.09
C ARG A 52 8.09 16.83 0.92
N ALA A 53 8.29 17.14 2.20
CA ALA A 53 8.34 16.14 3.26
C ALA A 53 7.00 15.40 3.40
N SER A 54 5.86 16.10 3.30
CA SER A 54 4.53 15.49 3.36
C SER A 54 4.26 14.57 2.17
N ILE A 55 4.72 14.95 0.97
CA ILE A 55 4.62 14.09 -0.23
C ILE A 55 5.43 12.81 -0.04
N TRP A 56 6.67 12.91 0.44
CA TRP A 56 7.52 11.75 0.70
C TRP A 56 6.94 10.84 1.78
N LEU A 57 6.41 11.41 2.86
CA LEU A 57 5.74 10.64 3.91
C LEU A 57 4.53 9.89 3.33
N ALA A 58 3.67 10.58 2.57
CA ALA A 58 2.50 9.95 1.98
C ALA A 58 2.88 8.85 0.97
N LEU A 59 3.94 9.05 0.17
CA LEU A 59 4.49 8.01 -0.70
C LEU A 59 5.01 6.80 0.09
N ALA A 60 5.71 7.03 1.20
CA ALA A 60 6.20 5.96 2.06
C ALA A 60 5.04 5.17 2.70
N VAL A 61 4.04 5.87 3.26
CA VAL A 61 2.86 5.24 3.86
C VAL A 61 2.06 4.44 2.83
N PHE A 62 1.84 5.03 1.65
CA PHE A 62 1.19 4.33 0.54
C PHE A 62 1.94 3.04 0.22
N ASN A 63 3.25 3.13 -0.04
CA ASN A 63 4.08 1.99 -0.44
C ASN A 63 4.16 0.90 0.61
N LEU A 64 4.45 1.28 1.86
CA LEU A 64 4.53 0.34 2.97
C LEU A 64 3.18 -0.33 3.22
N GLY A 65 2.08 0.42 3.15
CA GLY A 65 0.74 -0.10 3.36
C GLY A 65 0.35 -1.18 2.35
N TRP A 66 0.51 -0.93 1.04
CA TRP A 66 0.12 -1.93 0.04
C TRP A 66 1.06 -3.15 0.02
N ILE A 67 2.39 -2.96 0.19
CA ILE A 67 3.36 -4.07 0.26
C ILE A 67 3.09 -4.94 1.50
N ALA A 68 2.83 -4.32 2.65
CA ALA A 68 2.48 -5.05 3.86
C ALA A 68 1.17 -5.84 3.68
N SER A 69 0.14 -5.23 3.07
CA SER A 69 -1.12 -5.92 2.77
C SER A 69 -0.90 -7.16 1.88
N ILE A 70 -0.11 -7.06 0.81
CA ILE A 70 0.22 -8.21 -0.05
C ILE A 70 0.99 -9.27 0.72
N SER A 71 1.99 -8.86 1.51
CA SER A 71 2.82 -9.78 2.29
C SER A 71 1.97 -10.58 3.28
N ILE A 72 1.06 -9.93 4.00
CA ILE A 72 0.12 -10.59 4.91
C ILE A 72 -0.80 -11.54 4.14
N TRP A 73 -1.34 -11.10 3.01
CA TRP A 73 -2.23 -11.91 2.19
C TRP A 73 -1.56 -13.19 1.68
N VAL A 74 -0.32 -13.09 1.18
CA VAL A 74 0.48 -14.25 0.75
C VAL A 74 0.74 -15.21 1.89
N VAL A 75 1.10 -14.72 3.09
CA VAL A 75 1.34 -15.55 4.26
C VAL A 75 0.07 -16.30 4.69
N VAL A 76 -1.07 -15.62 4.71
CA VAL A 76 -2.37 -16.21 5.09
C VAL A 76 -2.77 -17.31 4.10
N ILE A 77 -2.76 -17.03 2.79
CA ILE A 77 -3.12 -18.02 1.76
C ILE A 77 -2.15 -19.20 1.76
N SER A 78 -0.85 -18.96 1.91
CA SER A 78 0.15 -20.03 1.91
C SER A 78 -0.02 -20.99 3.11
N GLY A 79 -0.48 -20.48 4.25
CA GLY A 79 -0.84 -21.31 5.40
C GLY A 79 -2.00 -22.24 5.06
N GLU A 80 -3.11 -21.69 4.60
CA GLU A 80 -4.31 -22.47 4.21
C GLU A 80 -4.00 -23.46 3.08
N ALA A 81 -3.23 -23.05 2.08
CA ALA A 81 -2.81 -23.90 0.97
C ALA A 81 -1.95 -25.08 1.47
N ASN A 82 -0.98 -24.83 2.36
CA ASN A 82 -0.13 -25.88 2.91
C ASN A 82 -0.93 -26.91 3.73
N ASP A 83 -1.96 -26.48 4.44
CA ASP A 83 -2.79 -27.39 5.24
C ASP A 83 -3.68 -28.27 4.35
N SER A 84 -4.20 -27.75 3.23
CA SER A 84 -4.99 -28.55 2.27
C SER A 84 -4.18 -29.65 1.56
N VAL A 85 -2.90 -29.41 1.27
CA VAL A 85 -2.00 -30.42 0.68
C VAL A 85 -1.67 -31.53 1.67
N LYS A 86 -1.48 -31.20 2.95
CA LYS A 86 -1.22 -32.20 4.01
C LYS A 86 -2.45 -33.04 4.36
N ALA A 87 -3.64 -32.48 4.18
CA ALA A 87 -4.90 -33.18 4.42
C ALA A 87 -5.29 -34.13 3.27
N ALA A 88 -4.68 -33.99 2.09
CA ALA A 88 -4.80 -34.97 1.02
C ALA A 88 -4.05 -36.26 1.42
N PRO A 89 -4.70 -37.44 1.34
CA PRO A 89 -4.02 -38.71 1.60
C PRO A 89 -2.77 -38.85 0.72
N PRO A 90 -1.67 -39.48 1.21
CA PRO A 90 -0.45 -39.72 0.42
C PRO A 90 -0.61 -40.58 -0.84
N ASP A 91 -1.81 -41.04 -1.15
CA ASP A 91 -2.10 -42.11 -2.08
C ASP A 91 -3.49 -41.88 -2.67
N GLY A 92 -3.54 -41.68 -3.99
CA GLY A 92 -4.74 -41.91 -4.77
C GLY A 92 -5.02 -43.39 -4.91
#